data_AF-A0A3D2JW86-F1
#
_entry.id   AF-A0A3D2JW86-F1
#
_cell.length_a   1.000
_cell.length_b   1.000
_cell.length_c   1.000
_cell.angle_alpha   90.00
_cell.angle_beta   90.00
_cell.angle_gamma   90.00
#
_symmetry.space_group_name_H-M   'P 1'
#
loop_
_entity.id
_entity.type
_entity.pdbx_description
1 polymer ?
#
loop_
_entity_poly.entity_id
_entity_poly.type
_entity_poly.pdbx_seq_one_letter_code
_entity_poly.pdbx_strand_id
1 'polypeptide(L)'
;MKATAISALLALMLAIAQVQADVRINQVQFVGSHNSYKQAMSGFYRAVLGLIDADAAKSLDYEHVPLQDQLDLGLRKLELDVFYQPQSLTFPVGHVQVIDMNSHCLTLRACLTEVVQWSDANPQHAPIWISFNAKDQQIDWLPAPTLFDAQAFSMMDDVLEEVMGSRLIRPAAVKAPGASLPNWPTLDEARGKFLLILDEGGAKRETYLNDWRQRPMFTSVGIEHPAAAVMIVNDPIKDFGRIQKLVRG
;
A
#
# COMPACT_ATOMS: atom_id res chain seq x y z
N MET A 1 -48.99 -17.80 -29.98
CA MET A 1 -48.93 -17.81 -28.51
C MET A 1 -47.58 -18.28 -27.95
N LYS A 2 -46.91 -19.31 -28.50
CA LYS A 2 -45.59 -19.77 -27.99
C LYS A 2 -44.40 -18.84 -28.31
N ALA A 3 -44.39 -18.20 -29.48
CA ALA A 3 -43.31 -17.27 -29.87
C ALA A 3 -43.26 -16.00 -29.01
N THR A 4 -44.43 -15.48 -28.62
CA THR A 4 -44.56 -14.27 -27.80
C THR A 4 -44.08 -14.48 -26.36
N ALA A 5 -44.23 -15.69 -25.82
CA ALA A 5 -43.74 -16.05 -24.49
C ALA A 5 -42.22 -16.20 -24.45
N ILE A 6 -41.58 -16.70 -25.52
CA ILE A 6 -40.13 -16.85 -25.63
C ILE A 6 -39.45 -15.48 -25.77
N SER A 7 -40.02 -14.56 -26.56
CA SER A 7 -39.50 -13.19 -26.68
C SER A 7 -39.65 -12.38 -25.39
N ALA A 8 -40.72 -12.59 -24.62
CA ALA A 8 -40.88 -11.98 -23.30
C ALA A 8 -39.89 -12.54 -22.27
N LEU A 9 -39.58 -13.84 -22.32
CA LEU A 9 -38.59 -14.47 -21.44
C LEU A 9 -37.15 -14.04 -21.77
N LEU A 10 -36.83 -13.86 -23.06
CA LEU A 10 -35.52 -13.36 -23.51
C LEU A 10 -35.33 -11.88 -23.17
N ALA A 11 -36.38 -11.06 -23.31
CA ALA A 11 -36.37 -9.66 -22.89
C ALA A 11 -36.27 -9.51 -21.37
N LEU A 12 -36.86 -10.44 -20.60
CA LEU A 12 -36.73 -10.48 -19.14
C LEU A 12 -35.33 -10.93 -18.70
N MET A 13 -34.69 -11.86 -19.41
CA MET A 13 -33.27 -12.22 -19.15
C MET A 13 -32.29 -11.09 -19.55
N LEU A 14 -32.56 -10.35 -20.62
CA LEU A 14 -31.77 -9.15 -20.96
C LEU A 14 -32.00 -8.00 -19.97
N ALA A 15 -33.16 -7.92 -19.32
CA ALA A 15 -33.43 -6.93 -18.28
C ALA A 15 -32.83 -7.31 -16.91
N ILE A 16 -32.49 -8.58 -16.67
CA ILE A 16 -31.72 -9.02 -15.49
C ILE A 16 -30.21 -8.84 -15.68
N ALA A 17 -29.73 -8.53 -16.91
CA ALA A 17 -28.44 -7.85 -17.13
C ALA A 17 -28.52 -6.36 -16.71
N GLN A 18 -29.33 -6.11 -15.68
CA GLN A 18 -29.59 -4.84 -15.04
C GLN A 18 -28.26 -4.30 -14.56
N VAL A 19 -27.78 -3.26 -15.24
CA VAL A 19 -26.82 -2.23 -14.80
C VAL A 19 -26.33 -2.51 -13.38
N GLN A 20 -25.34 -3.40 -13.27
CA GLN A 20 -24.55 -3.47 -12.07
C GLN A 20 -23.75 -2.17 -12.15
N ALA A 21 -24.09 -1.20 -11.30
CA ALA A 21 -23.23 -0.04 -11.17
C ALA A 21 -21.84 -0.59 -10.82
N ASP A 22 -20.88 -0.45 -11.73
CA ASP A 22 -19.56 -1.04 -11.56
C ASP A 22 -18.93 -0.42 -10.31
N VAL A 23 -18.88 -1.22 -9.24
CA VAL A 23 -18.34 -0.81 -7.94
C VAL A 23 -16.89 -0.38 -8.14
N ARG A 24 -16.56 0.85 -7.76
CA ARG A 24 -15.19 1.38 -7.85
C ARG A 24 -14.38 0.98 -6.63
N ILE A 25 -13.06 0.95 -6.79
CA ILE A 25 -12.17 0.47 -5.72
C ILE A 25 -12.20 1.33 -4.45
N ASN A 26 -12.64 2.59 -4.55
CA ASN A 26 -12.84 3.46 -3.39
C ASN A 26 -14.19 3.27 -2.68
N GLN A 27 -15.02 2.34 -3.17
CA GLN A 27 -16.33 1.99 -2.59
C GLN A 27 -16.30 0.62 -1.89
N VAL A 28 -15.13 -0.03 -1.85
CA VAL A 28 -14.92 -1.32 -1.19
C VAL A 28 -13.96 -1.18 -0.01
N GLN A 29 -14.09 -2.10 0.94
CA GLN A 29 -13.18 -2.19 2.08
C GLN A 29 -12.17 -3.31 1.83
N PHE A 30 -10.92 -3.07 2.21
CA PHE A 30 -9.85 -4.06 2.19
C PHE A 30 -9.40 -4.35 3.62
N VAL A 31 -9.05 -5.61 3.86
CA VAL A 31 -8.38 -6.05 5.08
C VAL A 31 -6.90 -6.23 4.76
N GLY A 32 -6.04 -5.84 5.69
CA GLY A 32 -4.60 -5.95 5.56
C GLY A 32 -3.89 -6.08 6.89
N SER A 33 -2.57 -6.22 6.81
CA SER A 33 -1.67 -6.29 7.96
C SER A 33 -0.77 -5.05 8.02
N HIS A 34 -0.36 -4.70 9.23
CA HIS A 34 0.67 -3.69 9.50
C HIS A 34 2.03 -4.40 9.62
N ASN A 35 3.10 -3.79 9.12
CA ASN A 35 4.42 -4.41 9.00
C ASN A 35 4.39 -5.81 8.37
N SER A 36 3.75 -5.98 7.21
CA SER A 36 3.44 -7.29 6.61
C SER A 36 4.67 -8.20 6.43
N TYR A 37 5.86 -7.62 6.28
CA TYR A 37 7.12 -8.32 6.08
C TYR A 37 7.69 -8.96 7.36
N LYS A 38 7.19 -8.57 8.55
CA LYS A 38 7.90 -8.74 9.81
C LYS A 38 8.01 -10.21 10.26
N GLN A 39 9.24 -10.59 10.61
CA GLN A 39 9.54 -11.79 11.39
C GLN A 39 9.80 -11.46 12.86
N ALA A 40 9.82 -12.48 13.72
CA ALA A 40 10.16 -12.29 15.12
C ALA A 40 11.55 -11.66 15.26
N MET A 41 11.69 -10.75 16.24
CA MET A 41 12.95 -10.09 16.51
C MET A 41 14.04 -11.11 16.87
N SER A 42 15.29 -10.85 16.48
CA SER A 42 16.42 -11.68 16.90
C SER A 42 16.42 -11.85 18.42
N GLY A 43 16.60 -13.10 18.89
CA GLY A 43 16.59 -13.42 20.32
C GLY A 43 17.63 -12.63 21.12
N PHE A 44 18.77 -12.27 20.50
CA PHE A 44 19.78 -11.40 21.11
C PHE A 44 19.23 -9.99 21.35
N TYR A 45 18.72 -9.33 20.31
CA TYR A 45 18.19 -7.97 20.44
C TYR A 45 16.95 -7.93 21.33
N ARG A 46 16.10 -8.96 21.28
CA ARG A 46 14.96 -9.11 22.18
C ARG A 46 15.39 -9.18 23.64
N ALA A 47 16.45 -9.93 23.95
CA ALA A 47 16.98 -10.03 25.30
C ALA A 47 17.60 -8.70 25.77
N VAL A 48 18.42 -8.06 24.93
CA VAL A 48 19.02 -6.75 25.24
C VAL A 48 17.96 -5.68 25.44
N LEU A 49 16.99 -5.58 24.53
CA LEU A 49 15.89 -4.62 24.64
C LEU A 49 15.05 -4.91 25.88
N GLY A 50 14.80 -6.18 26.22
CA GLY A 50 14.06 -6.55 27.44
C GLY A 50 14.71 -6.11 28.74
N LEU A 51 16.03 -5.89 28.76
CA LEU A 51 16.75 -5.33 29.92
C LEU A 51 16.61 -3.80 30.02
N ILE A 52 16.33 -3.13 28.90
CA ILE A 52 16.26 -1.66 28.80
C ILE A 52 14.80 -1.19 28.87
N ASP A 53 13.92 -1.85 28.12
CA ASP A 53 12.51 -1.56 27.96
C ASP A 53 11.74 -2.88 27.67
N ALA A 54 11.23 -3.49 28.74
CA ALA A 54 10.52 -4.76 28.66
C ALA A 54 9.18 -4.66 27.91
N ASP A 55 8.51 -3.51 27.97
CA ASP A 55 7.24 -3.30 27.28
C ASP A 55 7.47 -3.14 25.77
N ALA A 56 8.50 -2.40 25.37
CA ALA A 56 8.93 -2.33 23.97
C ALA A 56 9.32 -3.71 23.44
N ALA A 57 10.15 -4.45 24.17
CA ALA A 57 10.55 -5.81 23.77
C ALA A 57 9.35 -6.72 23.55
N LYS A 58 8.35 -6.67 24.43
CA LYS A 58 7.12 -7.45 24.29
C LYS A 58 6.26 -6.99 23.12
N SER A 59 6.13 -5.68 22.89
CA SER A 59 5.30 -5.14 21.81
C SER A 59 5.87 -5.42 20.42
N LEU A 60 7.19 -5.58 20.31
CA LEU A 60 7.89 -5.88 19.07
C LEU A 60 8.06 -7.40 18.81
N ASP A 61 7.77 -8.25 19.79
CA ASP A 61 7.91 -9.72 19.72
C ASP A 61 6.68 -10.36 19.06
N TYR A 62 6.49 -10.06 17.78
CA TYR A 62 5.50 -10.68 16.91
C TYR A 62 6.05 -10.89 15.50
N GLU A 63 5.33 -11.69 14.74
CA GLU A 63 5.60 -11.99 13.34
C GLU A 63 4.31 -12.22 12.55
N HIS A 64 4.42 -12.12 11.24
CA HIS A 64 3.39 -12.59 10.31
C HIS A 64 3.85 -13.86 9.60
N VAL A 65 2.93 -14.53 8.89
CA VAL A 65 3.30 -15.49 7.85
C VAL A 65 3.88 -14.75 6.62
N PRO A 66 4.60 -15.41 5.70
CA PRO A 66 5.13 -14.79 4.48
C PRO A 66 4.08 -14.00 3.68
N LEU A 67 4.53 -13.06 2.83
CA LEU A 67 3.65 -12.16 2.10
C LEU A 67 2.65 -12.92 1.21
N GLN A 68 3.10 -13.99 0.54
CA GLN A 68 2.24 -14.82 -0.32
C GLN A 68 1.16 -15.54 0.50
N ASP A 69 1.52 -16.10 1.65
CA ASP A 69 0.58 -16.76 2.56
C ASP A 69 -0.47 -15.78 3.09
N GLN A 70 -0.09 -14.52 3.37
CA GLN A 70 -1.05 -13.48 3.72
C GLN A 70 -2.05 -13.19 2.59
N LEU A 71 -1.58 -13.18 1.34
CA LEU A 71 -2.45 -12.98 0.17
C LEU A 71 -3.39 -14.19 -0.02
N ASP A 72 -2.94 -15.42 0.26
CA ASP A 72 -3.76 -16.63 0.25
C ASP A 72 -4.82 -16.62 1.37
N LEU A 73 -4.53 -16.02 2.52
CA LEU A 73 -5.51 -15.76 3.60
C LEU A 73 -6.57 -14.71 3.22
N GLY A 74 -6.43 -14.06 2.07
CA GLY A 74 -7.38 -13.08 1.54
C GLY A 74 -7.05 -11.62 1.87
N LEU A 75 -5.89 -11.34 2.48
CA LEU A 75 -5.46 -9.95 2.70
C LEU A 75 -5.21 -9.27 1.35
N ARG A 76 -5.60 -8.00 1.25
CA ARG A 76 -5.44 -7.19 0.02
C ARG A 76 -4.84 -5.82 0.30
N LYS A 77 -4.41 -5.58 1.54
CA LYS A 77 -3.52 -4.48 1.90
C LYS A 77 -2.29 -5.03 2.61
N LEU A 78 -1.12 -4.63 2.14
CA LEU A 78 0.18 -4.92 2.73
C LEU A 78 0.88 -3.61 3.09
N GLU A 79 1.87 -3.69 3.97
CA GLU A 79 2.70 -2.58 4.38
C GLU A 79 4.17 -3.01 4.45
N LEU A 80 5.05 -2.19 3.87
CA LEU A 80 6.48 -2.43 3.80
C LEU A 80 7.25 -1.21 4.36
N ASP A 81 8.05 -1.46 5.39
CA ASP A 81 8.96 -0.44 5.92
C ASP A 81 10.31 -0.59 5.24
N VAL A 82 10.81 0.50 4.68
CA VAL A 82 12.04 0.50 3.88
C VAL A 82 13.07 1.46 4.45
N PHE A 83 14.32 1.01 4.53
CA PHE A 83 15.47 1.87 4.81
C PHE A 83 16.21 2.17 3.51
N TYR A 84 16.89 3.30 3.40
CA TYR A 84 17.70 3.62 2.22
C TYR A 84 19.20 3.35 2.46
N GLN A 85 19.81 2.55 1.59
CA GLN A 85 21.26 2.29 1.60
C GLN A 85 21.92 2.85 0.33
N PRO A 86 22.48 4.07 0.38
CA PRO A 86 23.04 4.72 -0.81
C PRO A 86 24.31 4.03 -1.34
N GLN A 87 25.07 3.31 -0.51
CA GLN A 87 26.29 2.63 -0.96
C GLN A 87 26.00 1.44 -1.86
N SER A 88 24.91 0.72 -1.59
CA SER A 88 24.46 -0.45 -2.34
C SER A 88 23.33 -0.12 -3.31
N LEU A 89 22.76 1.09 -3.25
CA LEU A 89 21.61 1.50 -4.03
C LEU A 89 20.39 0.56 -3.81
N THR A 90 20.23 0.10 -2.57
CA THR A 90 19.16 -0.83 -2.18
C THR A 90 18.27 -0.29 -1.08
N PHE A 91 17.12 -0.94 -0.91
CA PHE A 91 16.15 -0.65 0.12
C PHE A 91 15.93 -1.88 1.01
N PRO A 92 16.70 -2.06 2.09
CA PRO A 92 16.42 -3.12 3.07
C PRO A 92 15.05 -2.93 3.71
N VAL A 93 14.40 -4.05 4.02
CA VAL A 93 13.08 -4.06 4.64
C VAL A 93 13.18 -4.52 6.10
N GLY A 94 12.59 -3.75 7.01
CA GLY A 94 12.69 -3.98 8.45
C GLY A 94 11.95 -2.92 9.26
N HIS A 95 11.76 -3.15 10.55
CA HIS A 95 10.87 -2.34 11.38
C HIS A 95 11.60 -1.28 12.22
N VAL A 96 12.71 -1.63 12.85
CA VAL A 96 13.54 -0.70 13.64
C VAL A 96 15.00 -0.92 13.29
N GLN A 97 15.73 0.15 12.93
CA GLN A 97 17.10 -0.02 12.46
C GLN A 97 17.92 -0.80 13.47
N VAL A 98 18.76 -1.72 12.95
CA VAL A 98 19.65 -2.60 13.73
C VAL A 98 18.92 -3.67 14.54
N ILE A 99 17.89 -3.32 15.31
CA ILE A 99 17.34 -4.18 16.38
C ILE A 99 16.16 -5.06 15.94
N ASP A 100 15.34 -4.60 14.99
CA ASP A 100 14.13 -5.30 14.53
C ASP A 100 14.09 -5.31 12.99
N MET A 101 15.10 -5.94 12.39
CA MET A 101 15.32 -5.99 10.93
C MET A 101 14.98 -7.35 10.30
N ASN A 102 14.46 -8.30 11.08
CA ASN A 102 14.09 -9.61 10.55
C ASN A 102 12.85 -9.49 9.67
N SER A 103 12.95 -9.99 8.45
CA SER A 103 11.94 -9.85 7.41
C SER A 103 11.87 -11.14 6.59
N HIS A 104 10.66 -11.51 6.17
CA HIS A 104 10.46 -12.62 5.23
C HIS A 104 11.14 -12.38 3.87
N CYS A 105 11.37 -11.12 3.52
CA CYS A 105 12.01 -10.69 2.29
C CYS A 105 12.98 -9.52 2.59
N LEU A 106 14.26 -9.67 2.23
CA LEU A 106 15.32 -8.79 2.76
C LEU A 106 15.40 -7.40 2.12
N THR A 107 14.84 -7.23 0.91
CA THR A 107 14.88 -5.96 0.18
C THR A 107 13.52 -5.66 -0.43
N LEU A 108 13.22 -4.38 -0.67
CA LEU A 108 12.01 -3.93 -1.35
C LEU A 108 11.77 -4.71 -2.64
N ARG A 109 12.81 -4.84 -3.49
CA ARG A 109 12.74 -5.60 -4.73
C ARG A 109 12.35 -7.05 -4.50
N ALA A 110 12.95 -7.72 -3.52
CA ALA A 110 12.61 -9.10 -3.18
C ALA A 110 11.15 -9.23 -2.73
N CYS A 111 10.71 -8.35 -1.81
CA CYS A 111 9.33 -8.35 -1.32
C CYS A 111 8.31 -8.14 -2.44
N LEU A 112 8.54 -7.16 -3.32
CA LEU A 112 7.65 -6.90 -4.45
C LEU A 112 7.67 -8.04 -5.47
N THR A 113 8.82 -8.69 -5.65
CA THR A 113 8.94 -9.87 -6.52
C THR A 113 8.09 -11.03 -6.01
N GLU A 114 8.09 -11.30 -4.70
CA GLU A 114 7.22 -12.33 -4.10
C GLU A 114 5.74 -12.01 -4.32
N VAL A 115 5.33 -10.75 -4.11
CA VAL A 115 3.94 -10.31 -4.34
C VAL A 115 3.56 -10.42 -5.81
N VAL A 116 4.45 -10.05 -6.72
CA VAL A 116 4.25 -10.18 -8.17
C VAL A 116 4.14 -11.65 -8.60
N GLN A 117 4.99 -12.53 -8.08
CA GLN A 117 4.91 -13.96 -8.38
C GLN A 117 3.57 -14.57 -7.94
N TRP A 118 3.08 -14.19 -6.77
CA TRP A 118 1.75 -14.58 -6.33
C TRP A 118 0.65 -14.01 -7.23
N SER A 119 0.79 -12.75 -7.65
CA SER A 119 -0.14 -12.10 -8.58
C SER A 119 -0.19 -12.79 -9.94
N ASP A 120 0.96 -13.20 -10.48
CA ASP A 120 1.07 -13.93 -11.74
C ASP A 120 0.35 -15.29 -11.68
N ALA A 121 0.39 -15.96 -10.52
CA ALA A 121 -0.36 -17.19 -10.27
C ALA A 121 -1.87 -16.95 -10.04
N ASN A 122 -2.29 -15.69 -9.79
CA ASN A 122 -3.65 -15.32 -9.43
C ASN A 122 -4.17 -14.12 -10.26
N PRO A 123 -4.14 -14.13 -11.60
CA PRO A 123 -4.27 -12.92 -12.44
C PRO A 123 -5.61 -12.16 -12.30
N GLN A 124 -6.64 -12.79 -11.71
CA GLN A 124 -7.96 -12.19 -11.48
C GLN A 124 -8.16 -11.71 -10.03
N HIS A 125 -7.10 -11.68 -9.21
CA HIS A 125 -7.17 -11.20 -7.84
C HIS A 125 -7.70 -9.76 -7.76
N ALA A 126 -8.44 -9.45 -6.68
CA ALA A 126 -8.79 -8.07 -6.34
C ALA A 126 -7.52 -7.20 -6.20
N PRO A 127 -7.56 -5.89 -6.49
CA PRO A 127 -6.37 -5.04 -6.44
C PRO A 127 -5.68 -5.11 -5.07
N ILE A 128 -4.35 -5.12 -5.08
CA ILE A 128 -3.54 -5.15 -3.85
C ILE A 128 -3.03 -3.74 -3.56
N TRP A 129 -3.28 -3.28 -2.34
CA TRP A 129 -2.81 -1.99 -1.84
C TRP A 129 -1.53 -2.22 -1.06
N ILE A 130 -0.48 -1.47 -1.36
CA ILE A 130 0.80 -1.57 -0.64
C ILE A 130 1.17 -0.19 -0.13
N SER A 131 1.24 -0.03 1.18
CA SER A 131 1.80 1.18 1.81
C SER A 131 3.28 1.01 2.10
N PHE A 132 4.01 2.11 2.04
CA PHE A 132 5.42 2.17 2.35
C PHE A 132 5.70 3.23 3.40
N ASN A 133 6.41 2.84 4.46
CA ASN A 133 7.03 3.79 5.39
C ASN A 133 8.52 3.92 5.02
N ALA A 134 8.97 5.15 4.78
CA ALA A 134 10.35 5.47 4.48
C ALA A 134 11.12 5.71 5.80
N LYS A 135 11.74 4.65 6.33
CA LYS A 135 12.35 4.65 7.66
C LYS A 135 13.67 5.41 7.66
N ASP A 136 13.58 6.66 8.08
CA ASP A 136 14.73 7.54 8.33
C ASP A 136 14.65 8.29 9.67
N GLN A 137 13.73 7.87 10.54
CA GLN A 137 13.61 8.45 11.87
C GLN A 137 14.83 8.10 12.71
N GLN A 138 15.48 9.13 13.26
CA GLN A 138 16.50 8.94 14.26
C GLN A 138 15.85 8.48 15.57
N ILE A 139 16.39 7.40 16.11
CA ILE A 139 16.11 6.93 17.46
C ILE A 139 17.40 7.22 18.22
N ASP A 140 17.28 7.83 19.40
CA ASP A 140 18.42 8.03 20.30
C ASP A 140 19.15 6.69 20.49
N TRP A 141 20.43 6.69 20.85
CA TRP A 141 21.26 5.48 21.08
C TRP A 141 21.41 4.47 19.91
N LEU A 142 20.72 4.65 18.78
CA LEU A 142 20.93 3.89 17.54
C LEU A 142 21.71 4.70 16.50
N PRO A 143 22.43 4.03 15.58
CA PRO A 143 22.95 4.70 14.39
C PRO A 143 21.83 5.42 13.63
N ALA A 144 22.11 6.63 13.15
CA ALA A 144 21.18 7.38 12.32
C ALA A 144 20.99 6.65 10.98
N PRO A 145 19.73 6.40 10.55
CA PRO A 145 19.47 5.89 9.22
C PRO A 145 19.75 6.97 8.16
N THR A 146 19.94 6.56 6.92
CA THR A 146 20.04 7.52 5.80
C THR A 146 18.68 8.18 5.58
N LEU A 147 18.68 9.50 5.39
CA LEU A 147 17.48 10.27 5.06
C LEU A 147 16.93 9.92 3.67
N PHE A 148 15.61 9.97 3.53
CA PHE A 148 14.95 9.87 2.22
C PHE A 148 14.86 11.25 1.55
N ASP A 149 15.83 11.52 0.67
CA ASP A 149 15.84 12.68 -0.20
C ASP A 149 15.21 12.40 -1.58
N ALA A 150 15.30 13.38 -2.49
CA ALA A 150 14.76 13.23 -3.84
C ALA A 150 15.41 12.08 -4.64
N GLN A 151 16.70 11.80 -4.41
CA GLN A 151 17.40 10.70 -5.07
C GLN A 151 16.92 9.37 -4.51
N ALA A 152 16.82 9.22 -3.19
CA ALA A 152 16.28 8.03 -2.54
C ALA A 152 14.88 7.69 -3.08
N PHE A 153 14.00 8.68 -3.19
CA PHE A 153 12.66 8.46 -3.74
C PHE A 153 12.65 8.14 -5.23
N SER A 154 13.50 8.80 -6.04
CA SER A 154 13.63 8.45 -7.47
C SER A 154 14.07 7.00 -7.65
N MET A 155 15.03 6.55 -6.84
CA MET A 155 15.53 5.18 -6.89
C MET A 155 14.52 4.16 -6.38
N MET A 156 13.72 4.53 -5.38
CA MET A 156 12.61 3.71 -4.93
C MET A 156 11.57 3.57 -6.04
N ASP A 157 11.23 4.67 -6.71
CA ASP A 157 10.32 4.67 -7.86
C ASP A 157 10.83 3.76 -8.98
N ASP A 158 12.14 3.77 -9.30
CA ASP A 158 12.74 2.86 -10.29
C ASP A 158 12.51 1.37 -9.94
N VAL A 159 12.65 1.00 -8.66
CA VAL A 159 12.38 -0.38 -8.20
C VAL A 159 10.89 -0.73 -8.38
N LEU A 160 9.98 0.18 -8.05
CA LEU A 160 8.53 -0.03 -8.19
C LEU A 160 8.15 -0.19 -9.67
N GLU A 161 8.68 0.67 -10.53
CA GLU A 161 8.45 0.66 -11.96
C GLU A 161 8.98 -0.61 -12.63
N GLU A 162 10.19 -1.04 -12.26
CA GLU A 162 10.81 -2.23 -12.83
C GLU A 162 10.03 -3.51 -12.46
N VAL A 163 9.57 -3.62 -11.21
CA VAL A 163 8.92 -4.85 -10.73
C VAL A 163 7.43 -4.91 -11.11
N MET A 164 6.72 -3.78 -11.06
CA MET A 164 5.25 -3.75 -11.23
C MET A 164 4.79 -3.12 -12.54
N GLY A 165 5.53 -2.14 -13.06
CA GLY A 165 5.34 -1.51 -14.38
C GLY A 165 3.89 -1.16 -14.72
N SER A 166 3.36 -1.83 -15.76
CA SER A 166 2.01 -1.56 -16.29
C SER A 166 0.86 -2.02 -15.39
N ARG A 167 1.14 -2.78 -14.33
CA ARG A 167 0.12 -3.22 -13.35
C ARG A 167 -0.19 -2.17 -12.28
N LEU A 168 0.49 -1.03 -12.31
CA LEU A 168 0.27 0.06 -11.36
C LEU A 168 -1.00 0.86 -11.69
N ILE A 169 -1.86 1.04 -10.68
CA ILE A 169 -2.89 2.08 -10.66
C ILE A 169 -2.20 3.37 -10.26
N ARG A 170 -2.07 4.32 -11.20
CA ARG A 170 -1.22 5.51 -11.04
C ARG A 170 -1.97 6.73 -10.50
N PRO A 171 -1.30 7.60 -9.72
CA PRO A 171 -1.84 8.88 -9.30
C PRO A 171 -2.38 9.73 -10.46
N ALA A 172 -1.63 9.89 -11.55
CA ALA A 172 -2.07 10.70 -12.69
C ALA A 172 -3.30 10.13 -13.43
N ALA A 173 -3.48 8.80 -13.41
CA ALA A 173 -4.64 8.16 -14.03
C ALA A 173 -5.91 8.39 -13.19
N VAL A 174 -5.78 8.37 -11.86
CA VAL A 174 -6.89 8.61 -10.94
C VAL A 174 -7.19 10.11 -10.81
N LYS A 175 -6.18 10.97 -10.87
CA LYS A 175 -6.31 12.42 -10.66
C LYS A 175 -5.77 13.20 -11.87
N ALA A 176 -6.58 13.22 -12.93
CA ALA A 176 -6.26 13.90 -14.19
C ALA A 176 -6.01 15.41 -13.98
N PRO A 177 -5.19 16.06 -14.84
CA PRO A 177 -4.99 17.51 -14.78
C PRO A 177 -6.31 18.29 -14.79
N GLY A 178 -6.49 19.17 -13.81
CA GLY A 178 -7.70 19.99 -13.67
C GLY A 178 -8.92 19.29 -13.07
N ALA A 179 -8.88 17.97 -12.81
CA ALA A 179 -10.00 17.26 -12.21
C ALA A 179 -10.20 17.63 -10.74
N SER A 180 -11.42 18.02 -10.35
CA SER A 180 -11.78 18.32 -8.96
C SER A 180 -11.89 17.07 -8.09
N LEU A 181 -12.38 15.96 -8.64
CA LEU A 181 -12.55 14.67 -7.95
C LEU A 181 -11.66 13.58 -8.57
N PRO A 182 -11.20 12.59 -7.76
CA PRO A 182 -10.53 11.42 -8.29
C PRO A 182 -11.50 10.53 -9.07
N ASN A 183 -11.05 9.97 -10.19
CA ASN A 183 -11.76 8.98 -10.99
C ASN A 183 -11.11 7.60 -10.79
N TRP A 184 -11.55 6.88 -9.77
CA TRP A 184 -11.04 5.55 -9.44
C TRP A 184 -11.53 4.50 -10.44
N PRO A 185 -10.71 3.50 -10.85
CA PRO A 185 -11.16 2.43 -11.71
C PRO A 185 -12.25 1.59 -11.02
N THR A 186 -13.04 0.90 -11.83
CA THR A 186 -13.94 -0.14 -11.34
C THR A 186 -13.13 -1.29 -10.73
N LEU A 187 -13.77 -2.10 -9.88
CA LEU A 187 -13.13 -3.25 -9.29
C LEU A 187 -12.63 -4.23 -10.35
N ASP A 188 -13.40 -4.42 -11.43
CA ASP A 188 -13.02 -5.30 -12.53
C ASP A 188 -11.88 -4.71 -13.37
N GLU A 189 -11.87 -3.39 -13.63
CA GLU A 189 -10.73 -2.70 -14.25
C GLU A 189 -9.45 -2.77 -13.40
N ALA A 190 -9.58 -2.96 -12.09
CA ALA A 190 -8.50 -3.00 -11.13
C ALA A 190 -7.99 -4.41 -10.79
N ARG A 191 -8.59 -5.48 -11.33
CA ARG A 191 -8.11 -6.85 -11.10
C ARG A 191 -6.68 -7.04 -11.60
N GLY A 192 -5.88 -7.79 -10.85
CA GLY A 192 -4.48 -8.05 -11.18
C GLY A 192 -3.56 -6.83 -11.04
N LYS A 193 -4.03 -5.72 -10.46
CA LYS A 193 -3.29 -4.46 -10.34
C LYS A 193 -2.90 -4.12 -8.91
N PHE A 194 -1.96 -3.18 -8.79
CA PHE A 194 -1.41 -2.70 -7.54
C PHE A 194 -1.66 -1.21 -7.36
N LEU A 195 -2.00 -0.80 -6.15
CA LEU A 195 -2.09 0.59 -5.74
C LEU A 195 -1.04 0.84 -4.66
N LEU A 196 -0.13 1.78 -4.92
CA LEU A 196 1.01 2.04 -4.04
C LEU A 196 0.82 3.36 -3.29
N ILE A 197 1.15 3.38 -2.00
CA ILE A 197 0.95 4.55 -1.13
C ILE A 197 2.25 4.81 -0.37
N LEU A 198 2.79 6.02 -0.48
CA LEU A 198 3.79 6.49 0.46
C LEU A 198 3.08 7.02 1.71
N ASP A 199 3.19 6.29 2.81
CA ASP A 199 2.62 6.66 4.11
C ASP A 199 3.57 7.57 4.88
N GLU A 200 3.70 8.80 4.38
CA GLU A 200 4.60 9.79 4.98
C GLU A 200 3.95 11.15 5.12
N GLY A 201 4.44 11.90 6.11
CA GLY A 201 4.11 13.30 6.35
C GLY A 201 5.33 14.22 6.22
N GLY A 202 5.11 15.51 6.47
CA GLY A 202 6.18 16.49 6.59
C GLY A 202 7.11 16.55 5.38
N ALA A 203 8.41 16.75 5.63
CA ALA A 203 9.42 16.97 4.60
C ALA A 203 9.52 15.83 3.58
N LYS A 204 9.37 14.57 4.00
CA LYS A 204 9.38 13.41 3.09
C LYS A 204 8.24 13.48 2.08
N ARG A 205 7.02 13.75 2.56
CA ARG A 205 5.86 13.92 1.69
C ARG A 205 6.04 15.09 0.72
N GLU A 206 6.50 16.25 1.21
CA GLU A 206 6.70 17.42 0.34
C GLU A 206 7.78 17.16 -0.71
N THR A 207 8.87 16.46 -0.35
CA THR A 207 9.89 16.02 -1.31
C THR A 207 9.29 15.10 -2.39
N TYR A 208 8.50 14.10 -1.98
CA TYR A 208 7.89 13.15 -2.92
C TYR A 208 6.80 13.78 -3.79
N LEU A 209 6.12 14.83 -3.31
CA LEU A 209 5.08 15.53 -4.06
C LEU A 209 5.61 16.28 -5.28
N ASN A 210 6.92 16.55 -5.35
CA ASN A 210 7.55 17.09 -6.56
C ASN A 210 7.35 16.12 -7.72
N ASP A 211 6.69 16.60 -8.78
CA ASP A 211 6.31 15.81 -9.96
C ASP A 211 5.49 14.56 -9.66
N TRP A 212 4.66 14.58 -8.60
CA TRP A 212 3.85 13.44 -8.15
C TRP A 212 3.02 12.75 -9.25
N ARG A 213 2.66 13.45 -10.33
CA ARG A 213 1.94 12.87 -11.47
C ARG A 213 2.76 11.84 -12.24
N GLN A 214 4.08 11.97 -12.23
CA GLN A 214 4.99 11.02 -12.89
C GLN A 214 5.38 9.86 -11.98
N ARG A 215 5.02 9.93 -10.69
CA ARG A 215 5.44 8.96 -9.68
C ARG A 215 4.44 7.81 -9.53
N PRO A 216 4.90 6.62 -9.12
CA PRO A 216 4.07 5.43 -8.99
C PRO A 216 3.18 5.43 -7.73
N MET A 217 3.52 6.21 -6.68
CA MET A 217 2.80 6.16 -5.39
C MET A 217 1.87 7.35 -5.16
N PHE A 218 0.74 7.08 -4.51
CA PHE A 218 -0.12 8.08 -3.91
C PHE A 218 0.48 8.59 -2.59
N THR A 219 0.16 9.83 -2.21
CA THR A 219 0.51 10.41 -0.90
C THR A 219 -0.74 10.91 -0.19
N SER A 220 -0.72 10.89 1.15
CA SER A 220 -1.80 11.43 1.97
C SER A 220 -1.72 12.96 2.06
N VAL A 221 -2.65 13.64 1.39
CA VAL A 221 -2.75 15.11 1.33
C VAL A 221 -4.15 15.60 1.70
N GLY A 222 -4.31 16.91 1.95
CA GLY A 222 -5.63 17.51 2.21
C GLY A 222 -6.55 17.49 0.99
N ILE A 223 -7.87 17.56 1.20
CA ILE A 223 -8.89 17.36 0.15
C ILE A 223 -8.81 18.37 -1.01
N GLU A 224 -8.32 19.57 -0.73
CA GLU A 224 -8.15 20.64 -1.72
C GLU A 224 -6.85 20.50 -2.54
N HIS A 225 -5.96 19.59 -2.14
CA HIS A 225 -4.67 19.45 -2.81
C HIS A 225 -4.85 18.83 -4.21
N PRO A 226 -4.10 19.28 -5.24
CA PRO A 226 -4.21 18.71 -6.58
C PRO A 226 -3.96 17.20 -6.67
N ALA A 227 -3.22 16.63 -5.71
CA ALA A 227 -2.93 15.19 -5.60
C ALA A 227 -3.94 14.42 -4.72
N ALA A 228 -5.00 15.07 -4.23
CA ALA A 228 -5.96 14.44 -3.32
C ALA A 228 -6.68 13.27 -3.99
N ALA A 229 -6.41 12.06 -3.49
CA ALA A 229 -7.05 10.82 -3.90
C ALA A 229 -7.09 9.81 -2.74
N VAL A 230 -5.98 9.66 -1.99
CA VAL A 230 -5.87 8.79 -0.82
C VAL A 230 -5.65 9.63 0.43
N MET A 231 -6.29 9.24 1.54
CA MET A 231 -6.03 9.82 2.86
C MET A 231 -5.80 8.73 3.89
N ILE A 232 -4.79 8.96 4.72
CA ILE A 232 -4.43 8.12 5.85
C ILE A 232 -4.84 8.88 7.12
N VAL A 233 -5.65 8.22 7.96
CA VAL A 233 -6.19 8.78 9.20
C VAL A 233 -5.93 7.77 10.32
N ASN A 234 -4.96 8.07 11.18
CA ASN A 234 -4.38 7.10 12.10
C ASN A 234 -5.18 6.92 13.39
N ASP A 235 -5.90 7.95 13.86
CA ASP A 235 -6.65 7.88 15.11
C ASP A 235 -8.16 7.82 14.83
N PRO A 236 -8.76 6.63 14.71
CA PRO A 236 -10.16 6.50 14.34
C PRO A 236 -11.13 7.06 15.39
N ILE A 237 -10.71 7.16 16.65
CA ILE A 237 -11.53 7.67 17.75
C ILE A 237 -11.50 9.19 17.76
N LYS A 238 -10.29 9.76 17.78
CA LYS A 238 -10.10 11.22 17.78
C LYS A 238 -10.57 11.86 16.48
N ASP A 239 -10.35 11.20 15.34
CA ASP A 239 -10.69 11.71 14.01
C ASP A 239 -12.03 11.19 13.46
N PHE A 240 -12.88 10.60 14.31
CA PHE A 240 -14.18 10.04 13.89
C PHE A 240 -15.00 10.99 12.98
N GLY A 241 -15.14 12.26 13.38
CA GLY A 241 -15.89 13.25 12.61
C GLY A 241 -15.23 13.61 11.27
N ARG A 242 -13.90 13.55 11.19
CA ARG A 242 -13.15 13.72 9.94
C ARG A 242 -13.36 12.52 9.01
N ILE A 243 -13.29 11.30 9.54
CA ILE A 243 -13.51 10.06 8.78
C ILE A 243 -14.92 10.05 8.18
N GLN A 244 -15.95 10.39 8.97
CA GLN A 244 -17.32 10.43 8.47
C GLN A 244 -17.49 11.41 7.30
N LYS A 245 -16.81 12.57 7.31
CA LYS A 245 -16.84 13.53 6.20
C LYS A 245 -16.13 12.98 4.96
N LEU A 246 -14.98 12.33 5.13
CA LEU A 246 -14.20 11.78 4.03
C LEU A 246 -14.89 10.60 3.32
N VAL A 247 -15.67 9.80 4.05
CA VAL A 247 -16.35 8.61 3.49
C VAL A 247 -17.71 8.95 2.87
N ARG A 248 -18.38 10.02 3.33
CA ARG A 248 -19.72 10.40 2.85
C ARG A 248 -19.71 11.44 1.72
N GLY A 249 -18.58 12.13 1.52
CA GLY A 249 -18.39 13.10 0.43
C GLY A 249 -18.15 12.42 -0.91
#